data_AF-A0A0K1FK03-F1
#
_entry.id   AF-A0A0K1FK03-F1
#
_cell.length_a   1.000
_cell.length_b   1.000
_cell.length_c   1.000
_cell.angle_alpha   90.00
_cell.angle_beta   90.00
_cell.angle_gamma   90.00
#
_symmetry.space_group_name_H-M   'P 1'
#
loop_
_entity.id
_entity.type
_entity.pdbx_description
1 polymer ?
#
loop_
_entity_poly.entity_id
_entity_poly.type
_entity_poly.pdbx_seq_one_letter_code
_entity_poly.pdbx_strand_id
1 'polypeptide(L)'
;MEKKGLIIVHTGDGKGKTTAALGMAMRAWGNGMRVLILQFIKGSRTYGELEAIKALHSLQERIEIRQGGLGFSQRGDNREEQHRQAAQELLHTAKNEIQRRMWDMVILDEFNYAYSFGFIQRNELDDLIAARPSCMHLIFTGRNAAQELIERADLVTEMKLIKHPYQQGIKAQEGIEF
;
A
#
# COMPACT_ATOMS: atom_id res chain seq x y z
N MET A 1 4.69 -29.10 -2.15
CA MET A 1 5.03 -27.65 -2.13
C MET A 1 4.29 -27.05 -0.95
N GLU A 2 4.99 -26.37 -0.06
CA GLU A 2 4.37 -25.72 1.11
C GLU A 2 3.72 -24.40 0.73
N LYS A 3 2.55 -24.12 1.31
CA LYS A 3 1.89 -22.82 1.18
C LYS A 3 2.52 -21.87 2.21
N LYS A 4 3.07 -20.74 1.74
CA LYS A 4 3.53 -19.63 2.57
C LYS A 4 2.92 -18.31 2.13
N GLY A 5 2.85 -17.35 3.04
CA GLY A 5 2.52 -15.96 2.74
C GLY A 5 3.67 -15.31 1.97
N LEU A 6 3.30 -14.46 1.01
CA LEU A 6 4.25 -13.84 0.07
C LEU A 6 4.46 -12.35 0.39
N ILE A 7 5.69 -11.89 0.19
CA ILE A 7 6.02 -10.46 0.11
C ILE A 7 5.94 -10.03 -1.35
N ILE A 8 5.12 -9.04 -1.65
CA ILE A 8 4.84 -8.60 -3.02
C ILE A 8 5.09 -7.10 -3.16
N VAL A 9 5.73 -6.68 -4.25
CA VAL A 9 6.01 -5.27 -4.54
C VAL A 9 5.46 -4.89 -5.90
N HIS A 10 4.63 -3.85 -5.93
CA HIS A 10 4.19 -3.18 -7.16
C HIS A 10 4.82 -1.79 -7.23
N THR A 11 5.80 -1.61 -8.12
CA THR A 11 6.55 -0.36 -8.27
C THR A 11 6.60 0.14 -9.71
N GLY A 12 7.44 1.13 -10.01
CA GLY A 12 7.60 1.72 -11.34
C GLY A 12 6.75 2.96 -11.59
N ASP A 13 7.04 3.65 -12.69
CA ASP A 13 6.47 4.96 -13.01
C ASP A 13 5.08 4.93 -13.66
N GLY A 14 4.64 3.76 -14.10
CA GLY A 14 3.36 3.51 -14.74
C GLY A 14 2.18 3.53 -13.78
N LYS A 15 1.00 3.83 -14.32
CA LYS A 15 -0.28 3.66 -13.63
C LYS A 15 -0.55 2.16 -13.40
N GLY A 16 -1.09 1.82 -12.23
CA GLY A 16 -1.64 0.50 -11.97
C GLY A 16 -1.28 -0.11 -10.61
N LYS A 17 -0.33 0.47 -9.87
CA LYS A 17 0.31 -0.17 -8.70
C LYS A 17 -0.71 -0.46 -7.60
N THR A 18 -1.40 0.60 -7.16
CA THR A 18 -2.49 0.54 -6.19
C THR A 18 -3.65 -0.30 -6.72
N THR A 19 -4.10 -0.10 -7.96
CA THR A 19 -5.21 -0.88 -8.52
C THR A 19 -4.91 -2.38 -8.62
N ALA A 20 -3.64 -2.77 -8.87
CA ALA A 20 -3.24 -4.18 -8.86
C ALA A 20 -3.31 -4.76 -7.45
N ALA A 21 -2.80 -4.03 -6.43
CA ALA A 21 -2.91 -4.45 -5.04
C ALA A 21 -4.38 -4.55 -4.58
N LEU A 22 -5.23 -3.61 -4.99
CA LEU A 22 -6.67 -3.65 -4.70
C LEU A 22 -7.39 -4.77 -5.44
N GLY A 23 -6.99 -5.10 -6.67
CA GLY A 23 -7.44 -6.31 -7.36
C GLY A 23 -7.07 -7.59 -6.60
N MET A 24 -5.89 -7.63 -5.98
CA MET A 24 -5.51 -8.72 -5.08
C MET A 24 -6.35 -8.75 -3.82
N ALA A 25 -6.64 -7.60 -3.20
CA ALA A 25 -7.53 -7.49 -2.05
C ALA A 25 -8.92 -8.06 -2.36
N MET A 26 -9.47 -7.70 -3.52
CA MET A 26 -10.78 -8.19 -3.95
C MET A 26 -10.77 -9.70 -4.19
N ARG A 27 -9.72 -10.24 -4.82
CA ARG A 27 -9.54 -11.69 -4.98
C ARG A 27 -9.44 -12.41 -3.64
N ALA A 28 -8.64 -11.88 -2.71
CA ALA A 28 -8.47 -12.46 -1.37
C ALA A 28 -9.79 -12.45 -0.60
N TRP A 29 -10.48 -11.31 -0.53
CA TRP A 29 -11.77 -11.19 0.13
C TRP A 29 -12.82 -12.13 -0.46
N GLY A 30 -12.87 -12.26 -1.79
CA GLY A 30 -13.77 -13.19 -2.48
C GLY A 30 -13.50 -14.67 -2.17
N ASN A 31 -12.28 -15.01 -1.73
CA ASN A 31 -11.89 -16.35 -1.29
C ASN A 31 -11.96 -16.54 0.25
N GLY A 32 -12.69 -15.67 0.96
CA GLY A 32 -12.88 -15.82 2.41
C GLY A 32 -11.75 -15.24 3.28
N MET A 33 -10.71 -14.64 2.69
CA MET A 33 -9.57 -14.10 3.43
C MET A 33 -9.88 -12.75 4.10
N ARG A 34 -9.17 -12.46 5.19
CA ARG A 34 -9.19 -11.17 5.87
C ARG A 34 -8.11 -10.25 5.31
N VAL A 35 -8.49 -9.05 4.90
CA VAL A 35 -7.62 -8.10 4.20
C VAL A 35 -7.60 -6.74 4.91
N LEU A 36 -6.41 -6.23 5.21
CA LEU A 36 -6.22 -4.87 5.70
C LEU A 36 -5.45 -4.05 4.67
N ILE A 37 -5.93 -2.84 4.38
CA ILE A 37 -5.26 -1.88 3.51
C ILE A 37 -4.92 -0.64 4.34
N LEU A 38 -3.64 -0.29 4.39
CA LEU A 38 -3.12 0.91 5.05
C LEU A 38 -2.51 1.82 4.00
N GLN A 39 -3.00 3.05 3.88
CA GLN A 39 -2.53 3.99 2.86
C GLN A 39 -1.64 5.06 3.47
N PHE A 40 -0.36 5.05 3.11
CA PHE A 40 0.66 5.98 3.63
C PHE A 40 0.54 7.40 3.08
N ILE A 41 -0.23 7.58 2.01
CA ILE A 41 -0.53 8.87 1.42
C ILE A 41 -2.04 9.01 1.32
N LYS A 42 -2.59 10.00 2.04
CA LYS A 42 -4.01 10.36 1.97
C LYS A 42 -4.35 10.95 0.60
N GLY A 43 -5.33 10.37 -0.09
CA GLY A 43 -5.94 11.05 -1.25
C GLY A 43 -6.72 12.30 -0.81
N SER A 44 -6.69 13.35 -1.62
CA SER A 44 -7.36 14.62 -1.31
C SER A 44 -8.88 14.60 -1.50
N ARG A 45 -9.46 13.48 -1.94
CA ARG A 45 -10.90 13.26 -2.15
C ARG A 45 -11.31 11.84 -1.73
N THR A 46 -12.60 11.63 -1.49
CA THR A 46 -13.22 10.30 -1.57
C THR A 46 -13.08 9.79 -3.00
N TYR A 47 -12.51 8.60 -3.17
CA TYR A 47 -12.35 7.91 -4.46
C TYR A 47 -12.98 6.52 -4.37
N GLY A 48 -13.30 5.95 -5.54
CA GLY A 48 -14.19 4.79 -5.67
C GLY A 48 -13.81 3.59 -4.81
N GLU A 49 -12.52 3.31 -4.64
CA GLU A 49 -12.06 2.14 -3.88
C GLU A 49 -12.35 2.24 -2.38
N LEU A 50 -12.35 3.44 -1.80
CA LEU A 50 -12.72 3.64 -0.39
C LEU A 50 -14.20 3.28 -0.16
N GLU A 51 -15.08 3.76 -1.02
CA GLU A 51 -16.52 3.48 -0.93
C GLU A 51 -16.82 2.01 -1.22
N ALA A 52 -16.14 1.42 -2.21
CA ALA A 52 -16.25 -0.01 -2.49
C ALA A 52 -15.84 -0.87 -1.28
N ILE A 53 -14.71 -0.55 -0.64
CA ILE A 53 -14.25 -1.31 0.52
C ILE A 53 -15.17 -1.12 1.73
N LYS A 54 -15.71 0.08 1.97
CA LYS A 54 -16.73 0.30 3.02
C LYS A 54 -17.97 -0.56 2.80
N ALA A 55 -18.46 -0.62 1.55
CA ALA A 55 -19.60 -1.47 1.22
C ALA A 55 -19.27 -2.96 1.45
N LEU A 56 -18.11 -3.44 1.00
CA LEU A 56 -17.67 -4.82 1.25
C LEU A 56 -17.51 -5.13 2.74
N HIS A 57 -16.96 -4.18 3.52
CA HIS A 57 -16.84 -4.28 4.97
C HIS A 57 -18.20 -4.44 5.65
N SER A 58 -19.21 -3.64 5.24
CA SER A 58 -20.56 -3.74 5.81
C SER A 58 -21.27 -5.06 5.51
N LEU A 59 -20.89 -5.75 4.42
CA LEU A 59 -21.40 -7.08 4.12
C LEU A 59 -20.72 -8.12 5.00
N GLN A 60 -19.39 -8.04 5.09
CA GLN A 60 -18.56 -8.93 5.89
C GLN A 60 -17.34 -8.17 6.37
N GLU A 61 -17.15 -8.10 7.69
CA GLU A 61 -16.05 -7.39 8.38
C GLU A 61 -14.66 -8.05 8.20
N ARG A 62 -14.40 -8.59 7.01
CA ARG A 62 -13.16 -9.23 6.59
C ARG A 62 -12.28 -8.32 5.75
N ILE A 63 -12.73 -7.15 5.31
CA ILE A 63 -11.87 -6.20 4.58
C ILE A 63 -11.96 -4.83 5.23
N GLU A 64 -10.84 -4.15 5.39
CA GLU A 64 -10.79 -2.81 5.97
C GLU A 64 -9.75 -1.96 5.24
N ILE A 65 -10.04 -0.67 5.08
CA ILE A 65 -9.11 0.33 4.58
C ILE A 65 -8.97 1.48 5.58
N ARG A 66 -7.73 1.81 5.93
CA ARG A 66 -7.40 2.91 6.83
C ARG A 66 -6.47 3.89 6.10
N GLN A 67 -6.93 5.13 5.99
CA GLN A 67 -6.16 6.21 5.38
C GLN A 67 -5.28 6.88 6.44
N GLY A 68 -3.97 6.91 6.20
CA GLY A 68 -3.01 7.72 6.95
C GLY A 68 -2.33 8.74 6.05
N GLY A 69 -1.31 9.41 6.59
CA GLY A 69 -0.57 10.45 5.86
C GLY A 69 -1.34 11.77 5.70
N LEU A 70 -0.64 12.78 5.17
CA LEU A 70 -1.15 14.14 4.99
C LEU A 70 -1.29 14.53 3.51
N GLY A 71 -1.31 13.53 2.62
CA GLY A 71 -1.21 13.69 1.17
C GLY A 71 0.24 13.75 0.68
N PHE A 72 0.43 14.19 -0.57
CA PHE A 72 1.77 14.26 -1.17
C PHE A 72 2.60 15.36 -0.52
N SER A 73 3.78 14.98 -0.01
CA SER A 73 4.82 15.93 0.39
C SER A 73 5.56 16.45 -0.85
N GLN A 74 5.78 17.76 -0.93
CA GLN A 74 6.72 18.33 -1.89
C GLN A 74 8.07 18.55 -1.19
N ARG A 75 9.18 18.23 -1.87
CA ARG A 75 10.53 18.55 -1.35
C ARG A 75 10.62 20.06 -1.09
N GLY A 76 10.92 20.44 0.16
CA GLY A 76 10.96 21.84 0.60
C GLY A 76 9.66 22.36 1.22
N ASP A 77 8.64 21.52 1.41
CA ASP A 77 7.48 21.88 2.23
C ASP A 77 7.86 21.91 3.72
N ASN A 78 7.45 22.95 4.45
CA ASN A 78 7.66 23.09 5.90
C ASN A 78 6.93 22.02 6.74
N ARG A 79 6.26 21.06 6.09
CA ARG A 79 5.48 19.98 6.72
C ARG A 79 6.18 18.62 6.69
N GLU A 80 7.45 18.54 6.29
CA GLU A 80 8.20 17.27 6.23
C GLU A 80 8.09 16.46 7.54
N GLU A 81 8.27 17.11 8.68
CA GLU A 81 8.16 16.47 9.99
C GLU A 81 6.74 15.93 10.28
N GLN A 82 5.71 16.64 9.82
CA GLN A 82 4.31 16.17 9.97
C GLN A 82 4.05 14.95 9.08
N HIS A 83 4.61 14.92 7.86
CA HIS A 83 4.53 13.74 6.99
C HIS A 83 5.29 12.56 7.60
N ARG A 84 6.46 12.80 8.21
CA ARG A 84 7.23 11.79 8.93
C ARG A 84 6.41 11.20 10.08
N GLN A 85 5.82 12.04 10.92
CA GLN A 85 4.97 11.59 12.03
C GLN A 85 3.79 10.75 11.56
N ALA A 86 3.06 11.20 10.53
CA ALA A 86 1.94 10.46 9.98
C ALA A 86 2.34 9.10 9.37
N ALA A 87 3.51 9.02 8.72
CA ALA A 87 4.05 7.76 8.22
C ALA A 87 4.44 6.80 9.37
N GLN A 88 5.03 7.34 10.43
CA GLN A 88 5.42 6.58 11.63
C GLN A 88 4.21 6.04 12.40
N GLU A 89 3.16 6.83 12.57
CA GLU A 89 1.90 6.38 13.18
C GLU A 89 1.25 5.22 12.40
N LEU A 90 1.25 5.33 11.06
CA LEU A 90 0.70 4.28 10.22
C LEU A 90 1.59 3.03 10.21
N LEU A 91 2.91 3.19 10.28
CA LEU A 91 3.85 2.07 10.43
C LEU A 91 3.65 1.35 11.76
N HIS A 92 3.44 2.08 12.85
CA HIS A 92 3.11 1.52 14.16
C HIS A 92 1.77 0.75 14.10
N THR A 93 0.77 1.33 13.44
CA THR A 93 -0.52 0.65 13.19
C THR A 93 -0.31 -0.65 12.42
N ALA A 94 0.50 -0.63 11.35
CA ALA A 94 0.82 -1.82 10.56
C ALA A 94 1.47 -2.92 11.41
N LYS A 95 2.49 -2.58 12.21
CA LYS A 95 3.17 -3.53 13.11
C LYS A 95 2.18 -4.15 14.10
N ASN A 96 1.34 -3.34 14.74
CA ASN A 96 0.34 -3.81 15.70
C ASN A 96 -0.69 -4.77 15.06
N GLU A 97 -1.23 -4.42 13.90
CA GLU A 97 -2.21 -5.24 13.19
C GLU A 97 -1.61 -6.55 12.68
N ILE A 98 -0.36 -6.51 12.21
CA ILE A 98 0.39 -7.71 11.80
C ILE A 98 0.56 -8.66 13.00
N GLN A 99 0.93 -8.13 14.17
CA GLN A 99 1.13 -8.91 15.40
C GLN A 99 -0.15 -9.49 15.98
N ARG A 100 -1.30 -8.85 15.71
CA ARG A 100 -2.62 -9.40 16.08
C ARG A 100 -2.98 -10.68 15.33
N ARG A 101 -2.35 -10.95 14.19
CA ARG A 101 -2.56 -12.16 13.36
C ARG A 101 -4.01 -12.36 12.92
N MET A 102 -4.75 -11.26 12.77
CA MET A 102 -6.16 -11.28 12.35
C MET A 102 -6.32 -11.17 10.83
N TRP A 103 -5.25 -10.86 10.10
CA TRP A 103 -5.29 -10.58 8.67
C TRP A 103 -4.51 -11.65 7.91
N ASP A 104 -5.07 -12.14 6.81
CA ASP A 104 -4.38 -13.04 5.90
C ASP A 104 -3.57 -12.25 4.85
N MET A 105 -4.00 -11.02 4.57
CA MET A 105 -3.34 -10.11 3.63
C MET A 105 -3.30 -8.69 4.20
N VAL A 106 -2.11 -8.07 4.17
CA VAL A 106 -1.91 -6.66 4.53
C VAL A 106 -1.30 -5.93 3.34
N ILE A 107 -1.92 -4.85 2.91
CA ILE A 107 -1.46 -3.98 1.83
C ILE A 107 -1.01 -2.66 2.44
N LEU A 108 0.25 -2.30 2.18
CA LEU A 108 0.89 -1.06 2.57
C LEU A 108 1.00 -0.18 1.32
N ASP A 109 -0.10 0.50 1.02
CA ASP A 109 -0.25 1.30 -0.18
C ASP A 109 0.55 2.60 -0.06
N GLU A 110 1.31 2.93 -1.10
CA GLU A 110 2.25 4.04 -1.19
C GLU A 110 3.37 4.05 -0.13
N PHE A 111 3.65 2.90 0.49
CA PHE A 111 4.77 2.72 1.44
C PHE A 111 6.11 3.13 0.83
N ASN A 112 6.34 2.78 -0.45
CA ASN A 112 7.63 3.04 -1.11
C ASN A 112 7.98 4.55 -1.16
N TYR A 113 6.97 5.43 -1.19
CA TYR A 113 7.21 6.87 -1.07
C TYR A 113 7.66 7.26 0.33
N ALA A 114 6.97 6.81 1.38
CA ALA A 114 7.35 7.10 2.76
C ALA A 114 8.78 6.62 3.05
N TYR A 115 9.16 5.46 2.52
CA TYR A 115 10.51 4.94 2.62
C TYR A 115 11.52 5.79 1.82
N SER A 116 11.25 6.07 0.54
CA SER A 116 12.19 6.84 -0.31
C SER A 116 12.37 8.30 0.11
N PHE A 117 11.42 8.88 0.84
CA PHE A 117 11.58 10.18 1.49
C PHE A 117 12.30 10.13 2.85
N GLY A 118 12.68 8.94 3.33
CA GLY A 118 13.38 8.78 4.61
C GLY A 118 12.49 8.94 5.84
N PHE A 119 11.16 8.91 5.67
CA PHE A 119 10.21 8.94 6.79
C PHE A 119 10.17 7.62 7.53
N ILE A 120 10.51 6.53 6.84
CA ILE A 120 10.68 5.19 7.38
C ILE A 120 12.11 4.75 7.12
N GLN A 121 12.79 4.32 8.16
CA GLN A 121 14.17 3.87 8.14
C GLN A 121 14.25 2.36 7.87
N ARG A 122 15.43 1.90 7.44
CA ARG A 122 15.69 0.50 7.11
C ARG A 122 15.37 -0.46 8.26
N ASN A 123 15.84 -0.15 9.47
CA ASN A 123 15.58 -0.98 10.66
C ASN A 123 14.08 -1.13 10.91
N GLU A 124 13.28 -0.10 10.64
CA GLU A 124 11.85 -0.14 10.87
C GLU A 124 11.10 -1.00 9.83
N LEU A 125 11.59 -1.02 8.58
CA LEU A 125 11.17 -1.96 7.55
C LEU A 125 11.57 -3.39 7.90
N ASP A 126 12.80 -3.59 8.42
CA ASP A 126 13.30 -4.89 8.84
C ASP A 126 12.42 -5.47 9.96
N ASP A 127 12.11 -4.66 10.98
CA ASP A 127 11.19 -5.02 12.06
C ASP A 127 9.78 -5.38 11.56
N LEU A 128 9.26 -4.61 10.59
CA LEU A 128 7.94 -4.83 10.03
C LEU A 128 7.85 -6.18 9.32
N ILE A 129 8.86 -6.49 8.50
CA ILE A 129 8.94 -7.77 7.78
C ILE A 129 9.15 -8.92 8.77
N ALA A 130 9.97 -8.73 9.81
CA ALA A 130 10.23 -9.75 10.83
C ALA A 130 8.99 -10.05 11.70
N ALA A 131 8.14 -9.05 11.96
CA ALA A 131 6.90 -9.22 12.71
C ALA A 131 5.83 -10.04 11.96
N ARG A 132 5.95 -10.15 10.63
CA ARG A 132 4.98 -10.81 9.75
C ARG A 132 4.88 -12.32 10.02
N PRO A 133 3.68 -12.87 10.28
CA PRO A 133 3.46 -14.32 10.29
C PRO A 133 3.79 -14.96 8.94
N SER A 134 4.37 -16.15 8.95
CA SER A 134 4.80 -16.85 7.72
C SER A 134 3.67 -17.15 6.73
N CYS A 135 2.41 -17.18 7.17
CA CYS A 135 1.23 -17.40 6.33
C CYS A 135 0.62 -16.11 5.74
N MET A 136 0.99 -14.92 6.24
CA MET A 136 0.37 -13.66 5.85
C MET A 136 0.99 -13.10 4.57
N HIS A 137 0.17 -12.68 3.61
CA HIS A 137 0.64 -11.91 2.45
C HIS A 137 0.88 -10.45 2.85
N LEU A 138 2.00 -9.89 2.42
CA LEU A 138 2.36 -8.50 2.68
C LEU A 138 2.71 -7.81 1.35
N ILE A 139 1.94 -6.79 0.99
CA ILE A 139 2.04 -6.13 -0.32
C ILE A 139 2.46 -4.68 -0.11
N PHE A 140 3.44 -4.23 -0.89
CA PHE A 140 3.95 -2.88 -0.91
C PHE A 140 3.66 -2.24 -2.27
N THR A 141 3.19 -1.00 -2.27
CA THR A 141 3.01 -0.24 -3.52
C THR A 141 3.75 1.10 -3.47
N GLY A 142 3.86 1.71 -4.65
CA GLY A 142 4.41 3.05 -4.84
C GLY A 142 5.68 3.05 -5.67
N ARG A 143 6.08 4.23 -6.12
CA ARG A 143 7.32 4.40 -6.91
C ARG A 143 8.55 4.19 -6.04
N ASN A 144 9.71 3.96 -6.67
CA ASN A 144 11.01 3.90 -6.00
C ASN A 144 11.08 2.86 -4.87
N ALA A 145 10.62 1.63 -5.14
CA ALA A 145 10.82 0.53 -4.19
C ALA A 145 12.31 0.38 -3.87
N ALA A 146 12.65 0.31 -2.58
CA ALA A 146 14.03 0.19 -2.13
C ALA A 146 14.63 -1.16 -2.55
N GLN A 147 15.92 -1.17 -2.86
CA GLN A 147 16.60 -2.37 -3.36
C GLN A 147 16.54 -3.52 -2.33
N GLU A 148 16.71 -3.19 -1.05
CA GLU A 148 16.59 -4.14 0.06
C GLU A 148 15.17 -4.69 0.24
N LEU A 149 14.13 -3.97 -0.19
CA LEU A 149 12.76 -4.50 -0.20
C LEU A 149 12.54 -5.43 -1.40
N ILE A 150 13.06 -5.04 -2.57
CA ILE A 150 13.02 -5.86 -3.79
C ILE A 150 13.70 -7.21 -3.57
N GLU A 151 14.88 -7.24 -2.96
CA GLU A 151 15.64 -8.46 -2.69
C GLU A 151 14.93 -9.43 -1.74
N ARG A 152 14.06 -8.92 -0.86
CA ARG A 152 13.29 -9.72 0.10
C ARG A 152 11.92 -10.13 -0.42
N ALA A 153 11.46 -9.54 -1.52
CA ALA A 153 10.15 -9.82 -2.07
C ALA A 153 10.13 -11.15 -2.82
N ASP A 154 9.03 -11.89 -2.67
CA ASP A 154 8.78 -13.11 -3.44
C ASP A 154 8.29 -12.79 -4.86
N LEU A 155 7.66 -11.63 -5.04
CA LEU A 155 7.20 -11.14 -6.34
C LEU A 155 7.40 -9.64 -6.45
N VAL A 156 8.03 -9.19 -7.52
CA VAL A 156 8.17 -7.77 -7.85
C VAL A 156 7.63 -7.53 -9.25
N THR A 157 6.79 -6.52 -9.41
CA THR A 157 6.30 -6.06 -10.70
C THR A 157 6.60 -4.58 -10.86
N GLU A 158 7.36 -4.24 -11.89
CA GLU A 158 7.59 -2.87 -12.32
C GLU A 158 6.57 -2.48 -13.39
N MET A 159 5.72 -1.52 -13.06
CA MET A 159 4.82 -0.91 -14.01
C MET A 159 5.58 0.18 -14.75
N LYS A 160 6.04 -0.12 -15.96
CA LYS A 160 6.73 0.84 -16.81
C LYS A 160 5.73 1.78 -17.49
N LEU A 161 6.01 3.08 -17.47
CA LEU A 161 5.21 4.07 -18.18
C LEU A 161 5.51 4.01 -19.69
N ILE A 162 4.72 3.23 -20.44
CA ILE A 162 4.82 3.18 -21.90
C ILE A 162 4.11 4.38 -22.54
N LYS A 163 2.92 4.73 -22.03
CA LYS A 163 2.12 5.88 -22.46
C LYS A 163 1.13 6.27 -21.36
N HIS A 164 0.79 7.54 -21.25
CA HIS A 164 -0.24 8.03 -20.33
C HIS A 164 -1.15 9.08 -20.99
N PRO A 165 -2.47 9.05 -20.78
CA PRO A 165 -3.40 10.08 -21.30
C PRO A 165 -3.00 11.51 -20.92
N TYR A 166 -2.44 11.69 -19.72
CA TYR A 166 -1.90 12.98 -19.26
C TYR A 166 -0.86 13.59 -20.22
N GLN A 167 -0.04 12.77 -20.91
CA GLN A 167 0.92 13.25 -21.90
C GLN A 167 0.24 13.87 -23.13
N GLN A 168 -1.05 13.60 -23.34
CA GLN A 168 -1.91 14.18 -24.37
C GLN A 168 -2.74 15.35 -23.83
N GLY A 169 -2.52 15.80 -22.59
CA GLY A 169 -3.31 16.84 -21.94
C GLY A 169 -4.69 16.38 -21.42
N ILE A 170 -4.97 15.07 -21.48
CA ILE A 170 -6.22 14.50 -20.95
C ILE A 170 -6.15 14.54 -19.41
N LYS A 171 -7.15 15.18 -18.80
CA LYS A 171 -7.28 15.29 -17.34
C LYS A 171 -7.76 13.97 -16.74
N ALA A 172 -7.51 13.80 -15.43
CA ALA A 172 -8.00 12.68 -14.65
C ALA A 172 -9.53 12.54 -14.74
N GLN A 173 -10.02 11.32 -14.89
CA GLN A 173 -11.42 10.97 -15.06
C GLN A 173 -11.91 10.10 -13.90
N GLU A 174 -13.15 10.33 -13.48
CA GLU A 174 -13.84 9.52 -12.49
C GLU A 174 -14.00 8.08 -12.99
N GLY A 175 -13.74 7.10 -12.11
CA GLY A 175 -13.73 5.67 -12.40
C GLY A 175 -12.45 5.17 -13.08
N ILE A 176 -11.52 6.06 -13.46
CA ILE A 176 -10.25 5.69 -14.10
C ILE A 176 -9.06 6.11 -13.25
N GLU A 177 -9.00 7.37 -12.82
CA GLU A 177 -7.93 7.92 -11.97
C GLU A 177 -8.34 8.09 -10.50
N PHE A 178 -9.63 8.26 -10.21
CA PHE A 178 -10.21 8.39 -8.88
C PHE A 178 -11.68 7.95 -8.85
#